data_AF-Q01HH4-F1
#
_entry.id   AF-Q01HH4-F1
#
_cell.length_a   1.000
_cell.length_b   1.000
_cell.length_c   1.000
_cell.angle_alpha   90.00
_cell.angle_beta   90.00
_cell.angle_gamma   90.00
#
_symmetry.space_group_name_H-M   'P 1'
#
loop_
_entity.id
_entity.type
_entity.pdbx_description
1 polymer ?
#
loop_
_entity_poly.entity_id
_entity_poly.type
_entity_poly.pdbx_seq_one_letter_code
_entity_poly.pdbx_strand_id
1 'polypeptide(L)'
;MLGPLRRAAVAAGAASASAASLRQFQCAYHRSNERLLPCREDQEVSYGLNWAIAGRGVVVKDKVFYNLEKSELQKGGAAYTECLSGIPLHVRGNVISGIPDVSRAQFAKLLKLVTFHLSSISSLYVQDGAVGSSVECDAKVRVISDNPSAVLLLSNILWKTPDRSISHDTCPLTIYVASSISANVRNSLGSGSQYANGFAAADIERSSLILCGKAFADSAMLKGALSALTAPVLSARGGLPFPGCTDALPALSKLSPGQAAYHFLAGYCDGKFIPAYSKDPSPLDPIALANSLFSHLKEDNTPTYLINAKSSGKYIDGKEFVRLIEVLLSNNLPDRKSEDIRVGELKGKYKSFLSSKFGKYLPKEFSF
;
A
#
# COMPACT_ATOMS: atom_id res chain seq x y z
N MET A 1 53.40 -52.34 49.72
CA MET A 1 54.38 -53.16 48.99
C MET A 1 55.08 -52.28 47.97
N LEU A 2 56.41 -52.38 47.91
CA LEU A 2 57.39 -52.06 46.84
C LEU A 2 56.78 -51.63 45.48
N GLY A 3 57.23 -50.64 44.72
CA GLY A 3 58.42 -49.78 44.70
C GLY A 3 58.47 -49.05 43.33
N PRO A 4 59.26 -47.98 43.16
CA PRO A 4 59.25 -47.10 41.97
C PRO A 4 60.51 -47.22 41.09
N LEU A 5 60.40 -47.02 39.76
CA LEU A 5 61.53 -46.80 38.82
C LEU A 5 61.05 -45.83 37.70
N ARG A 6 61.49 -44.55 37.63
CA ARG A 6 62.70 -43.99 36.96
C ARG A 6 62.92 -44.60 35.56
N ARG A 7 63.15 -43.85 34.45
CA ARG A 7 63.80 -42.54 34.25
C ARG A 7 63.66 -42.11 32.77
N ALA A 8 63.50 -40.80 32.54
CA ALA A 8 64.22 -39.90 31.60
C ALA A 8 64.39 -40.25 30.09
N ALA A 9 64.48 -39.32 29.13
CA ALA A 9 64.23 -37.87 29.01
C ALA A 9 64.59 -37.42 27.55
N VAL A 10 64.25 -36.17 27.20
CA VAL A 10 64.85 -35.29 26.14
C VAL A 10 64.46 -35.62 24.69
N ALA A 11 64.09 -34.75 23.76
CA ALA A 11 63.95 -33.28 23.53
C ALA A 11 63.09 -33.14 22.23
N ALA A 12 62.66 -32.01 21.68
CA ALA A 12 62.51 -30.59 22.01
C ALA A 12 61.64 -30.02 20.86
N GLY A 13 60.79 -29.04 21.15
CA GLY A 13 59.97 -28.37 20.14
C GLY A 13 59.06 -27.33 20.78
N ALA A 14 59.63 -26.15 21.00
CA ALA A 14 59.04 -24.81 21.24
C ALA A 14 57.52 -24.66 21.02
N ALA A 15 56.76 -23.83 21.75
CA ALA A 15 57.02 -22.86 22.81
C ALA A 15 55.67 -22.47 23.46
N SER A 16 55.77 -21.90 24.65
CA SER A 16 54.75 -21.29 25.53
C SER A 16 53.55 -20.59 24.88
N ALA A 17 52.36 -20.79 25.46
CA ALA A 17 51.46 -19.68 25.83
C ALA A 17 50.46 -20.12 26.90
N SER A 18 50.44 -19.35 27.98
CA SER A 18 49.62 -19.47 29.19
C SER A 18 48.13 -19.24 28.94
N ALA A 19 47.31 -19.75 29.86
CA ALA A 19 45.88 -19.47 29.98
C ALA A 19 45.52 -17.99 29.70
N ALA A 20 44.79 -17.74 28.61
CA ALA A 20 43.96 -16.54 28.43
C ALA A 20 43.13 -16.61 27.14
N SER A 21 41.89 -16.13 27.26
CA SER A 21 41.02 -15.56 26.20
C SER A 21 39.76 -16.33 25.81
N LEU A 22 38.84 -16.45 26.78
CA LEU A 22 37.44 -16.15 26.46
C LEU A 22 37.38 -14.66 26.09
N ARG A 23 37.33 -14.34 24.79
CA ARG A 23 37.03 -12.99 24.33
C ARG A 23 35.56 -12.69 24.58
N GLN A 24 35.25 -12.30 25.82
CA GLN A 24 34.14 -11.39 26.07
C GLN A 24 34.43 -10.11 25.28
N PHE A 25 33.61 -9.83 24.27
CA PHE A 25 33.54 -8.48 23.73
C PHE A 25 32.91 -7.59 24.80
N GLN A 26 33.73 -7.10 25.73
CA GLN A 26 33.41 -5.90 26.49
C GLN A 26 33.41 -4.74 25.48
N CYS A 27 32.22 -4.30 25.08
CA CYS A 27 32.07 -2.96 24.54
C CYS A 27 32.63 -2.00 25.58
N ALA A 28 33.79 -1.40 25.27
CA ALA A 28 34.34 -0.31 26.05
C ALA A 28 33.36 0.86 25.97
N TYR A 29 32.44 0.94 26.94
CA TYR A 29 31.79 2.18 27.28
C TYR A 29 32.88 3.12 27.76
N HIS A 30 33.32 4.02 26.88
CA HIS A 30 34.06 5.19 27.32
C HIS A 30 33.08 6.00 28.19
N ARG A 31 33.17 5.79 29.51
CA ARG A 31 32.41 6.50 30.52
C ARG A 31 33.03 7.90 30.66
N SER A 32 32.77 8.78 29.69
CA SER A 32 32.75 10.21 29.99
C SER A 32 31.67 10.42 31.04
N ASN A 33 32.08 10.84 32.23
CA ASN A 33 31.21 10.97 33.40
C ASN A 33 30.31 12.22 33.32
N GLU A 34 30.11 12.78 32.13
CA GLU A 34 29.01 13.67 31.87
C GLU A 34 27.81 12.80 31.53
N ARG A 35 27.01 12.48 32.56
CA ARG A 35 25.59 12.25 32.31
C ARG A 35 25.08 13.54 31.67
N LEU A 36 25.05 13.58 30.34
CA LEU A 36 24.12 14.45 29.64
C LEU A 36 22.75 14.02 30.17
N LEU A 37 22.28 14.78 31.16
CA LEU A 37 20.88 14.77 31.56
C LEU A 37 20.09 14.82 30.25
N PRO A 38 19.03 14.02 30.08
CA PRO A 38 18.11 14.26 28.97
C PRO A 38 17.75 15.74 29.06
N CYS A 39 18.19 16.53 28.07
CA CYS A 39 17.76 17.91 27.96
C CYS A 39 16.25 17.85 28.07
N ARG A 40 15.67 18.67 28.96
CA ARG A 40 14.22 18.81 29.08
C ARG A 40 13.66 18.91 27.66
N GLU A 41 12.57 18.20 27.39
CA GLU A 41 11.86 18.32 26.12
C GLU A 41 11.51 19.79 25.91
N ASP A 42 12.34 20.51 25.16
CA ASP A 42 11.92 21.73 24.51
C ASP A 42 10.80 21.31 23.58
N GLN A 43 9.69 22.05 23.63
CA GLN A 43 8.42 21.73 22.97
C GLN A 43 8.53 21.60 21.43
N GLU A 44 9.73 21.80 20.86
CA GLU A 44 10.06 21.78 19.44
C GLU A 44 10.78 20.49 18.95
N VAL A 45 11.33 19.62 19.81
CA VAL A 45 12.14 18.46 19.33
C VAL A 45 11.62 17.12 19.87
N SER A 46 10.88 16.40 19.02
CA SER A 46 10.44 15.03 19.32
C SER A 46 11.52 13.99 18.97
N TYR A 47 12.33 13.58 19.95
CA TYR A 47 13.36 12.54 19.76
C TYR A 47 12.76 11.21 19.28
N GLY A 48 11.60 10.82 19.79
CA GLY A 48 10.92 9.58 19.38
C GLY A 48 10.55 9.60 17.90
N LEU A 49 10.06 10.73 17.39
CA LEU A 49 9.78 10.91 15.97
C LEU A 49 11.07 10.85 15.13
N ASN A 50 12.14 11.51 15.57
CA ASN A 50 13.42 11.49 14.87
C ASN A 50 14.00 10.07 14.75
N TRP A 51 13.93 9.27 15.83
CA TRP A 51 14.33 7.86 15.79
C TRP A 51 13.47 7.03 14.85
N ALA A 52 12.16 7.29 14.82
CA ALA A 52 11.24 6.57 13.95
C ALA A 52 11.47 6.91 12.45
N ILE A 53 11.86 8.15 12.14
CA ILE A 53 12.27 8.59 10.80
C ILE A 53 13.65 8.00 10.43
N ALA A 54 14.60 7.96 11.38
CA ALA A 54 15.90 7.35 11.20
C ALA A 54 15.81 5.84 10.92
N GLY A 55 14.88 5.13 11.57
CA GLY A 55 14.56 3.74 11.26
C GLY A 55 14.07 3.50 9.83
N ARG A 56 13.63 4.56 9.14
CA ARG A 56 13.26 4.56 7.70
C ARG A 56 14.39 5.06 6.79
N GLY A 57 15.58 5.26 7.34
CA GLY A 57 16.78 5.65 6.59
C GLY A 57 16.92 7.14 6.30
N VAL A 58 16.08 7.99 6.91
CA VAL A 58 16.15 9.45 6.80
C VAL A 58 16.68 10.04 8.10
N VAL A 59 17.75 10.82 8.04
CA VAL A 59 18.33 11.51 9.20
C VAL A 59 17.80 12.92 9.25
N VAL A 60 17.18 13.30 10.36
CA VAL A 60 16.66 14.64 10.58
C VAL A 60 17.83 15.59 10.88
N LYS A 61 17.95 16.65 10.07
CA LYS A 61 19.02 17.64 10.23
C LYS A 61 18.62 18.78 11.16
N ASP A 62 17.56 19.52 10.82
CA ASP A 62 17.16 20.72 11.57
C ASP A 62 15.73 20.58 12.12
N LYS A 63 14.70 20.73 11.29
CA LYS A 63 13.29 20.83 11.71
C LYS A 63 12.44 19.71 11.14
N VAL A 64 11.53 19.21 11.96
CA VAL A 64 10.49 18.27 11.56
C VAL A 64 9.14 18.81 11.99
N PHE A 65 8.23 18.92 11.04
CA PHE A 65 6.85 19.29 11.27
C PHE A 65 5.98 18.04 11.21
N TYR A 66 5.26 17.75 12.28
CA TYR A 66 4.50 16.50 12.42
C TYR A 66 3.00 16.78 12.48
N ASN A 67 2.22 16.10 11.63
CA ASN A 67 0.76 16.15 11.61
C ASN A 67 0.18 17.57 11.65
N LEU A 68 0.81 18.51 10.97
CA LEU A 68 0.37 19.89 10.92
C LEU A 68 -1.07 20.00 10.41
N GLU A 69 -1.81 20.94 10.97
CA GLU A 69 -3.12 21.28 10.45
C GLU A 69 -3.00 21.90 9.05
N LYS A 70 -4.09 21.84 8.28
CA LYS A 70 -4.14 22.41 6.93
C LYS A 70 -3.79 23.90 6.92
N SER A 71 -4.23 24.63 7.94
CA SER A 71 -3.95 26.06 8.12
C SER A 71 -2.45 26.32 8.36
N GLU A 72 -1.77 25.45 9.10
CA GLU A 72 -0.34 25.52 9.39
C GLU A 72 0.49 25.14 8.16
N LEU A 73 0.07 24.12 7.42
CA LEU A 73 0.69 23.76 6.14
C LEU A 73 0.62 24.91 5.15
N GLN A 74 -0.53 25.61 5.06
CA GLN A 74 -0.69 26.78 4.21
C GLN A 74 0.20 27.95 4.65
N LYS A 75 0.32 28.21 5.96
CA LYS A 75 1.30 29.18 6.49
C LYS A 75 2.74 28.79 6.15
N GLY A 76 3.03 27.49 6.09
CA GLY A 76 4.30 26.92 5.65
C GLY A 76 4.52 26.92 4.13
N GLY A 77 3.64 27.54 3.34
CA GLY A 77 3.77 27.66 1.89
C GLY A 77 3.13 26.53 1.09
N ALA A 78 2.30 25.67 1.72
CA ALA A 78 1.51 24.69 0.98
C ALA A 78 0.48 25.39 0.09
N ALA A 79 0.45 24.98 -1.18
CA ALA A 79 -0.52 25.44 -2.16
C ALA A 79 -1.25 24.26 -2.79
N TYR A 80 -2.50 24.48 -3.19
CA TYR A 80 -3.22 23.52 -4.02
C TYR A 80 -2.53 23.44 -5.38
N THR A 81 -1.93 22.29 -5.66
CA THR A 81 -1.24 22.03 -6.93
C THR A 81 -2.26 21.53 -7.96
N GLU A 82 -2.09 21.92 -9.22
CA GLU A 82 -2.91 21.37 -10.32
C GLU A 82 -2.82 19.85 -10.36
N CYS A 83 -3.97 19.19 -10.51
CA CYS A 83 -4.06 17.74 -10.61
C CYS A 83 -3.35 17.28 -11.89
N LEU A 84 -2.36 16.42 -11.75
CA LEU A 84 -1.67 15.80 -12.89
C LEU A 84 -2.30 14.44 -13.18
N SER A 85 -2.09 13.95 -14.40
CA SER A 85 -2.47 12.60 -14.79
C SER A 85 -1.39 11.99 -15.67
N GLY A 86 -1.31 10.66 -15.65
CA GLY A 86 -0.37 9.91 -16.48
C GLY A 86 1.06 9.91 -15.93
N ILE A 87 1.24 10.14 -14.63
CA ILE A 87 2.55 9.99 -14.00
C ILE A 87 2.97 8.51 -14.06
N PRO A 88 4.17 8.19 -14.56
CA PRO A 88 4.65 6.81 -14.58
C PRO A 88 4.73 6.22 -13.17
N LEU A 89 4.04 5.09 -12.96
CA LEU A 89 4.15 4.27 -11.76
C LEU A 89 4.93 2.99 -12.11
N HIS A 90 5.95 2.69 -11.32
CA HIS A 90 6.66 1.42 -11.37
C HIS A 90 6.36 0.63 -10.12
N VAL A 91 6.12 -0.67 -10.25
CA VAL A 91 5.74 -1.49 -9.09
C VAL A 91 6.62 -2.72 -9.03
N ARG A 92 7.24 -2.92 -7.87
CA ARG A 92 7.92 -4.15 -7.49
C ARG A 92 6.97 -5.02 -6.67
N GLY A 93 6.82 -6.26 -7.11
CA GLY A 93 6.02 -7.29 -6.46
C GLY A 93 5.33 -8.15 -7.51
N ASN A 94 4.77 -9.28 -7.09
CA ASN A 94 3.96 -10.10 -7.98
C ASN A 94 2.59 -9.43 -8.17
N VAL A 95 2.45 -8.62 -9.21
CA VAL A 95 1.27 -7.80 -9.47
C VAL A 95 0.63 -8.20 -10.78
N ILE A 96 -0.69 -8.27 -10.81
CA ILE A 96 -1.47 -8.76 -11.98
C ILE A 96 -1.65 -7.67 -13.06
N SER A 97 -0.92 -6.53 -12.99
CA SER A 97 -1.00 -5.45 -13.97
C SER A 97 0.27 -5.36 -14.81
N GLY A 98 0.12 -5.08 -16.12
CA GLY A 98 1.22 -4.89 -17.08
C GLY A 98 2.02 -3.60 -16.87
N ILE A 99 2.24 -3.22 -15.61
CA ILE A 99 2.99 -2.04 -15.19
C ILE A 99 4.49 -2.36 -15.24
N PRO A 100 5.37 -1.38 -15.58
CA PRO A 100 6.79 -1.63 -15.66
C PRO A 100 7.34 -2.09 -14.30
N ASP A 101 7.91 -3.30 -14.29
CA ASP A 101 8.54 -3.86 -13.10
C ASP A 101 9.83 -3.09 -12.76
N VAL A 102 10.10 -2.93 -11.47
CA VAL A 102 11.34 -2.38 -10.94
C VAL A 102 12.03 -3.46 -10.14
N SER A 103 13.26 -3.78 -10.53
CA SER A 103 14.06 -4.77 -9.81
C SER A 103 14.33 -4.33 -8.37
N ARG A 104 14.53 -5.32 -7.49
CA ARG A 104 14.94 -5.11 -6.09
C ARG A 104 16.16 -4.18 -5.96
N ALA A 105 17.13 -4.32 -6.85
CA ALA A 105 18.35 -3.52 -6.85
C ALA A 105 18.07 -2.06 -7.26
N GLN A 106 17.25 -1.85 -8.30
CA GLN A 106 16.85 -0.51 -8.74
C GLN A 106 16.06 0.21 -7.65
N PHE A 107 15.04 -0.43 -7.05
CA PHE A 107 14.28 0.18 -5.96
C PHE A 107 15.16 0.51 -4.76
N ALA A 108 16.05 -0.40 -4.35
CA ALA A 108 16.95 -0.15 -3.23
C ALA A 108 17.93 1.00 -3.51
N LYS A 109 18.42 1.12 -4.75
CA LYS A 109 19.26 2.25 -5.17
C LYS A 109 18.48 3.57 -5.13
N LEU A 110 17.26 3.57 -5.68
CA LEU A 110 16.37 4.72 -5.67
C LEU A 110 16.05 5.16 -4.24
N LEU A 111 15.65 4.23 -3.37
CA LEU A 111 15.34 4.51 -1.97
C LEU A 111 16.53 5.16 -1.26
N LYS A 112 17.75 4.64 -1.44
CA LYS A 112 18.97 5.25 -0.87
C LYS A 112 19.18 6.68 -1.35
N LEU A 113 18.96 6.97 -2.64
CA LEU A 113 19.12 8.31 -3.18
C LEU A 113 18.07 9.28 -2.62
N VAL A 114 16.82 8.82 -2.51
CA VAL A 114 15.72 9.63 -1.98
C VAL A 114 15.89 9.89 -0.50
N THR A 115 16.25 8.88 0.30
CA THR A 115 16.46 9.09 1.74
C THR A 115 17.68 9.95 2.02
N PHE A 116 18.74 9.83 1.21
CA PHE A 116 19.89 10.73 1.27
C PHE A 116 19.49 12.18 0.96
N HIS A 117 18.69 12.40 -0.08
CA HIS A 117 18.13 13.72 -0.41
C HIS A 117 17.31 14.27 0.76
N LEU A 118 16.34 13.52 1.26
CA LEU A 118 15.50 13.93 2.40
C LEU A 118 16.33 14.25 3.65
N SER A 119 17.42 13.52 3.89
CA SER A 119 18.31 13.78 5.02
C SER A 119 19.13 15.07 4.87
N SER A 120 19.24 15.60 3.65
CA SER A 120 19.94 16.87 3.38
C SER A 120 19.04 18.10 3.52
N ILE A 121 17.71 17.90 3.56
CA ILE A 121 16.73 18.97 3.69
C ILE A 121 16.66 19.46 5.13
N SER A 122 16.59 20.78 5.32
CA SER A 122 16.50 21.40 6.64
C SER A 122 15.14 21.21 7.30
N SER A 123 14.06 21.28 6.51
CA SER A 123 12.68 21.20 6.99
C SER A 123 11.95 20.01 6.37
N LEU A 124 11.65 19.00 7.18
CA LEU A 124 10.85 17.84 6.77
C LEU A 124 9.42 17.95 7.30
N TYR A 125 8.47 17.50 6.49
CA TYR A 125 7.06 17.42 6.84
C TYR A 125 6.66 15.95 6.93
N VAL A 126 6.14 15.56 8.09
CA VAL A 126 5.75 14.19 8.39
C VAL A 126 4.27 14.15 8.69
N GLN A 127 3.56 13.25 8.03
CA GLN A 127 2.14 13.04 8.22
C GLN A 127 1.87 11.56 8.42
N ASP A 128 1.32 11.21 9.57
CA ASP A 128 0.75 9.91 9.83
C ASP A 128 -0.75 9.92 9.45
N GLY A 129 -1.18 8.80 8.88
CA GLY A 129 -2.57 8.54 8.53
C GLY A 129 -2.82 7.06 8.38
N ALA A 130 -3.96 6.70 7.81
CA ALA A 130 -4.29 5.31 7.52
C ALA A 130 -5.07 5.16 6.21
N VAL A 131 -4.97 3.98 5.63
CA VAL A 131 -5.89 3.49 4.59
C VAL A 131 -6.84 2.50 5.23
N GLY A 132 -8.14 2.72 5.07
CA GLY A 132 -9.19 2.02 5.80
C GLY A 132 -9.68 2.82 7.00
N SER A 133 -11.00 2.86 7.20
CA SER A 133 -11.64 3.61 8.27
C SER A 133 -11.78 2.82 9.58
N SER A 134 -11.76 1.49 9.52
CA SER A 134 -11.86 0.62 10.70
C SER A 134 -10.49 0.40 11.32
N VAL A 135 -10.40 0.59 12.63
CA VAL A 135 -9.17 0.34 13.42
C VAL A 135 -8.74 -1.12 13.42
N GLU A 136 -9.65 -2.05 13.11
CA GLU A 136 -9.37 -3.49 13.10
C GLU A 136 -8.54 -3.89 11.88
N CYS A 137 -8.82 -3.26 10.73
CA CYS A 137 -8.21 -3.64 9.46
C CYS A 137 -7.33 -2.55 8.84
N ASP A 138 -7.26 -1.34 9.40
CA ASP A 138 -6.54 -0.24 8.76
C ASP A 138 -5.03 -0.48 8.53
N ALA A 139 -4.52 0.10 7.46
CA ALA A 139 -3.10 0.12 7.17
C ALA A 139 -2.54 1.50 7.54
N LYS A 140 -1.76 1.58 8.63
CA LYS A 140 -1.11 2.85 9.02
C LYS A 140 -0.06 3.25 8.00
N VAL A 141 -0.06 4.54 7.65
CA VAL A 141 0.81 5.14 6.65
C VAL A 141 1.58 6.27 7.30
N ARG A 142 2.90 6.32 7.06
CA ARG A 142 3.74 7.49 7.38
C ARG A 142 4.23 8.13 6.09
N VAL A 143 3.93 9.40 5.91
CA VAL A 143 4.45 10.24 4.84
C VAL A 143 5.65 11.02 5.36
N ILE A 144 6.76 11.01 4.63
CA ILE A 144 7.95 11.83 4.88
C ILE A 144 8.20 12.64 3.62
N SER A 145 8.11 13.97 3.72
CA SER A 145 8.13 14.87 2.56
C SER A 145 9.05 16.05 2.76
N ASP A 146 9.72 16.47 1.69
CA ASP A 146 10.40 17.77 1.61
C ASP A 146 9.45 18.93 1.21
N ASN A 147 8.17 18.62 0.97
CA ASN A 147 7.19 19.55 0.41
C ASN A 147 5.88 19.58 1.21
N PRO A 148 5.45 20.75 1.72
CA PRO A 148 4.22 20.87 2.50
C PRO A 148 2.95 20.71 1.65
N SER A 149 2.97 21.05 0.35
CA SER A 149 1.84 20.84 -0.57
C SER A 149 1.56 19.37 -0.81
N ALA A 150 2.60 18.53 -0.84
CA ALA A 150 2.44 17.09 -0.97
C ALA A 150 1.78 16.48 0.28
N VAL A 151 2.19 16.95 1.47
CA VAL A 151 1.55 16.54 2.73
C VAL A 151 0.10 16.99 2.79
N LEU A 152 -0.20 18.22 2.36
CA LEU A 152 -1.57 18.71 2.28
C LEU A 152 -2.45 17.82 1.40
N LEU A 153 -1.97 17.43 0.21
CA LEU A 153 -2.70 16.53 -0.67
C LEU A 153 -2.89 15.13 -0.06
N LEU A 154 -1.84 14.54 0.51
CA LEU A 154 -1.92 13.22 1.14
C LEU A 154 -2.79 13.22 2.39
N SER A 155 -2.85 14.33 3.14
CA SER A 155 -3.76 14.49 4.29
C SER A 155 -5.24 14.48 3.90
N ASN A 156 -5.57 14.78 2.63
CA ASN A 156 -6.93 14.67 2.11
C ASN A 156 -7.27 13.26 1.62
N ILE A 157 -6.26 12.43 1.35
CA ILE A 157 -6.43 11.05 0.85
C ILE A 157 -6.45 10.06 2.02
N LEU A 158 -5.57 10.26 3.00
CA LEU A 158 -5.40 9.39 4.15
C LEU A 158 -6.41 9.72 5.26
N TRP A 159 -6.88 8.68 5.96
CA TRP A 159 -7.70 8.86 7.14
C TRP A 159 -6.86 9.38 8.31
N LYS A 160 -7.39 10.34 9.07
CA LYS A 160 -6.73 10.81 10.29
C LYS A 160 -6.72 9.70 11.33
N THR A 161 -5.55 9.37 11.84
CA THR A 161 -5.41 8.42 12.94
C THR A 161 -5.42 9.15 14.28
N PRO A 162 -5.97 8.54 15.35
CA PRO A 162 -5.86 9.10 16.69
C PRO A 162 -4.39 9.24 17.10
N ASP A 163 -4.13 10.17 18.03
CA ASP A 163 -2.80 10.38 18.57
C ASP A 163 -2.31 9.12 19.28
N ARG A 164 -1.06 8.76 19.00
CA ARG A 164 -0.43 7.52 19.48
C ARG A 164 1.05 7.76 19.75
N SER A 165 1.65 6.93 20.61
CA SER A 165 3.08 7.07 20.95
C SER A 165 3.97 6.74 19.75
N ILE A 166 4.64 7.76 19.21
CA ILE A 166 5.43 7.66 17.96
C ILE A 166 6.67 6.75 18.12
N SER A 167 7.22 6.65 19.34
CA SER A 167 8.50 5.97 19.64
C SER A 167 8.49 4.46 19.45
N HIS A 168 7.33 3.81 19.54
CA HIS A 168 7.21 2.34 19.44
C HIS A 168 6.44 1.89 18.20
N ASP A 169 5.99 2.84 17.37
CA ASP A 169 5.03 2.54 16.32
C ASP A 169 5.70 2.27 14.97
N THR A 170 5.46 1.07 14.46
CA THR A 170 5.84 0.66 13.12
C THR A 170 4.67 0.89 12.17
N CYS A 171 4.59 2.08 11.54
CA CYS A 171 3.71 2.25 10.37
C CYS A 171 4.12 1.22 9.31
N PRO A 172 3.28 0.25 8.91
CA PRO A 172 3.69 -0.76 7.93
C PRO A 172 4.06 -0.09 6.60
N LEU A 173 3.31 0.94 6.19
CA LEU A 173 3.54 1.67 4.94
C LEU A 173 4.30 2.98 5.17
N THR A 174 5.35 3.23 4.37
CA THR A 174 6.04 4.53 4.30
C THR A 174 5.99 5.14 2.91
N ILE A 175 5.63 6.42 2.82
CA ILE A 175 5.63 7.21 1.59
C ILE A 175 6.74 8.24 1.70
N TYR A 176 7.70 8.19 0.79
CA TYR A 176 8.78 9.15 0.67
C TYR A 176 8.46 10.11 -0.47
N VAL A 177 8.37 11.40 -0.17
CA VAL A 177 8.10 12.44 -1.18
C VAL A 177 9.32 13.34 -1.31
N ALA A 178 10.02 13.21 -2.44
CA ALA A 178 11.12 14.08 -2.82
C ALA A 178 10.69 14.92 -4.02
N SER A 179 10.17 16.12 -3.76
CA SER A 179 9.71 17.04 -4.79
C SER A 179 10.85 17.62 -5.63
N SER A 180 12.05 17.73 -5.04
CA SER A 180 13.26 18.13 -5.75
C SER A 180 14.02 16.91 -6.27
N ILE A 181 13.81 16.56 -7.55
CA ILE A 181 14.49 15.41 -8.16
C ILE A 181 15.85 15.84 -8.73
N SER A 182 16.94 15.25 -8.26
CA SER A 182 18.24 15.36 -8.94
C SER A 182 18.27 14.55 -10.24
N ALA A 183 19.06 14.97 -11.23
CA ALA A 183 19.19 14.23 -12.49
C ALA A 183 19.58 12.75 -12.28
N ASN A 184 20.34 12.46 -11.22
CA ASN A 184 20.75 11.11 -10.83
C ASN A 184 19.56 10.21 -10.43
N VAL A 185 18.56 10.77 -9.74
CA VAL A 185 17.33 10.06 -9.37
C VAL A 185 16.49 9.79 -10.61
N ARG A 186 16.38 10.77 -11.52
CA ARG A 186 15.64 10.61 -12.79
C ARG A 186 16.22 9.51 -13.67
N ASN A 187 17.55 9.43 -13.77
CA ASN A 187 18.23 8.45 -14.62
C ASN A 187 18.21 7.01 -14.04
N SER A 188 17.78 6.82 -12.80
CA SER A 188 17.79 5.49 -12.14
C SER A 188 16.77 4.51 -12.73
N LEU A 189 15.72 5.01 -13.39
CA LEU A 189 14.65 4.23 -14.05
C LEU A 189 14.69 4.31 -15.59
N GLY A 190 15.77 4.89 -16.14
CA GLY A 190 15.97 5.11 -17.57
C GLY A 190 15.98 6.60 -17.96
N SER A 191 16.46 6.91 -19.17
CA SER A 191 16.41 8.27 -19.73
C SER A 191 15.20 8.39 -20.66
N GLY A 192 14.25 9.26 -20.32
CA GLY A 192 13.07 9.55 -21.14
C GLY A 192 12.37 10.84 -20.71
N SER A 193 11.77 11.55 -21.67
CA SER A 193 11.00 12.78 -21.42
C SER A 193 9.74 12.55 -20.57
N GLN A 194 9.26 11.31 -20.48
CA GLN A 194 8.11 10.90 -19.66
C GLN A 194 8.28 11.20 -18.16
N TYR A 195 9.51 11.37 -17.68
CA TYR A 195 9.82 11.66 -16.28
C TYR A 195 9.99 13.16 -15.97
N ALA A 196 9.65 14.05 -16.92
CA ALA A 196 9.80 15.49 -16.76
C ALA A 196 9.00 16.05 -15.57
N ASN A 197 7.77 15.55 -15.38
CA ASN A 197 6.89 15.95 -14.28
C ASN A 197 7.12 15.14 -12.98
N GLY A 198 7.86 14.05 -13.04
CA GLY A 198 8.09 13.13 -11.93
C GLY A 198 7.72 11.69 -12.26
N PHE A 199 7.87 10.82 -11.26
CA PHE A 199 7.51 9.40 -11.34
C PHE A 199 7.24 8.85 -9.94
N ALA A 200 6.58 7.70 -9.88
CA ALA A 200 6.35 6.95 -8.66
C ALA A 200 6.95 5.55 -8.76
N ALA A 201 7.46 5.04 -7.63
CA ALA A 201 7.91 3.66 -7.51
C ALA A 201 7.36 3.05 -6.22
N ALA A 202 6.68 1.92 -6.33
CA ALA A 202 6.11 1.19 -5.21
C ALA A 202 6.83 -0.16 -5.02
N ASP A 203 7.07 -0.55 -3.78
CA ASP A 203 7.57 -1.88 -3.40
C ASP A 203 6.60 -2.48 -2.40
N ILE A 204 5.81 -3.46 -2.87
CA ILE A 204 4.76 -4.12 -2.10
C ILE A 204 5.35 -4.91 -0.94
N GLU A 205 6.45 -5.62 -1.17
CA GLU A 205 7.13 -6.44 -0.15
C GLU A 205 7.71 -5.56 0.97
N ARG A 206 8.21 -4.37 0.63
CA ARG A 206 8.73 -3.41 1.61
C ARG A 206 7.66 -2.47 2.17
N SER A 207 6.43 -2.53 1.67
CA SER A 207 5.38 -1.56 1.97
C SER A 207 5.92 -0.12 1.91
N SER A 208 6.49 0.24 0.75
CA SER A 208 7.15 1.54 0.56
C SER A 208 6.75 2.16 -0.78
N LEU A 209 6.40 3.44 -0.76
CA LEU A 209 6.10 4.24 -1.94
C LEU A 209 7.07 5.40 -2.04
N ILE A 210 7.65 5.60 -3.22
CA ILE A 210 8.54 6.72 -3.51
C ILE A 210 7.84 7.60 -4.54
N LEU A 211 7.68 8.88 -4.22
CA LEU A 211 7.11 9.90 -5.08
C LEU A 211 8.20 10.93 -5.37
N CYS A 212 8.56 11.06 -6.64
CA CYS A 212 9.57 12.00 -7.09
C CYS A 212 8.92 13.12 -7.90
N GLY A 213 9.33 14.36 -7.65
CA GLY A 213 8.87 15.54 -8.42
C GLY A 213 7.44 15.90 -8.09
N LYS A 214 6.62 16.11 -9.12
CA LYS A 214 5.19 16.41 -8.98
C LYS A 214 4.31 15.14 -8.98
N ALA A 215 4.89 13.95 -8.79
CA ALA A 215 4.13 12.70 -8.76
C ALA A 215 3.02 12.66 -7.71
N PHE A 216 3.18 13.41 -6.61
CA PHE A 216 2.16 13.54 -5.57
C PHE A 216 0.87 14.26 -6.03
N ALA A 217 0.90 14.92 -7.20
CA ALA A 217 -0.27 15.61 -7.77
C ALA A 217 -1.17 14.69 -8.61
N ASP A 218 -0.76 13.44 -8.89
CA ASP A 218 -1.60 12.45 -9.59
C ASP A 218 -2.39 11.61 -8.59
N SER A 219 -3.61 12.07 -8.29
CA SER A 219 -4.46 11.43 -7.28
C SER A 219 -4.94 10.03 -7.68
N ALA A 220 -5.10 9.76 -8.97
CA ALA A 220 -5.55 8.45 -9.46
C ALA A 220 -4.42 7.42 -9.29
N MET A 221 -3.21 7.76 -9.73
CA MET A 221 -2.02 6.93 -9.54
C MET A 221 -1.76 6.66 -8.05
N LEU A 222 -1.87 7.70 -7.19
CA LEU A 222 -1.69 7.54 -5.75
C LEU A 222 -2.70 6.57 -5.14
N LYS A 223 -3.99 6.69 -5.47
CA LYS A 223 -5.03 5.78 -4.96
C LYS A 223 -4.79 4.35 -5.42
N GLY A 224 -4.42 4.16 -6.68
CA GLY A 224 -4.07 2.83 -7.22
C GLY A 224 -2.85 2.23 -6.51
N ALA A 225 -1.78 3.01 -6.33
CA ALA A 225 -0.57 2.56 -5.62
C ALA A 225 -0.85 2.25 -4.15
N LEU A 226 -1.59 3.11 -3.44
CA LEU A 226 -1.98 2.88 -2.05
C LEU A 226 -2.84 1.62 -1.90
N SER A 227 -3.80 1.42 -2.80
CA SER A 227 -4.61 0.20 -2.84
C SER A 227 -3.72 -1.04 -2.98
N ALA A 228 -2.78 -1.03 -3.93
CA ALA A 228 -1.83 -2.12 -4.15
C ALA A 228 -0.97 -2.43 -2.91
N LEU A 229 -0.44 -1.37 -2.29
CA LEU A 229 0.50 -1.46 -1.16
C LEU A 229 -0.17 -1.90 0.13
N THR A 230 -1.43 -1.52 0.32
CA THR A 230 -2.18 -1.81 1.55
C THR A 230 -2.99 -3.10 1.45
N ALA A 231 -3.31 -3.57 0.24
CA ALA A 231 -4.09 -4.78 0.01
C ALA A 231 -3.59 -6.01 0.81
N PRO A 232 -2.28 -6.33 0.89
CA PRO A 232 -1.79 -7.44 1.72
C PRO A 232 -2.06 -7.23 3.22
N VAL A 233 -1.91 -6.00 3.71
CA VAL A 233 -2.12 -5.64 5.12
C VAL A 233 -3.61 -5.73 5.47
N LEU A 234 -4.47 -5.18 4.62
CA LEU A 234 -5.92 -5.24 4.79
C LEU A 234 -6.40 -6.70 4.77
N SER A 235 -5.95 -7.48 3.77
CA SER A 235 -6.34 -8.89 3.62
C SER A 235 -5.88 -9.76 4.79
N ALA A 236 -4.66 -9.56 5.30
CA ALA A 236 -4.16 -10.28 6.47
C ALA A 236 -4.97 -9.99 7.75
N ARG A 237 -5.68 -8.85 7.80
CA ARG A 237 -6.54 -8.46 8.91
C ARG A 237 -8.03 -8.75 8.66
N GLY A 238 -8.35 -9.55 7.63
CA GLY A 238 -9.73 -9.88 7.27
C GLY A 238 -10.48 -8.75 6.53
N GLY A 239 -9.81 -7.64 6.20
CA GLY A 239 -10.38 -6.59 5.36
C GLY A 239 -10.39 -7.01 3.88
N LEU A 240 -11.48 -6.71 3.17
CA LEU A 240 -11.59 -6.97 1.74
C LEU A 240 -11.40 -5.66 0.94
N PRO A 241 -10.30 -5.50 0.19
CA PRO A 241 -10.11 -4.32 -0.65
C PRO A 241 -11.04 -4.39 -1.87
N PHE A 242 -12.10 -3.59 -1.86
CA PHE A 242 -12.98 -3.43 -3.01
C PHE A 242 -12.54 -2.26 -3.89
N PRO A 243 -12.15 -2.50 -5.15
CA PRO A 243 -12.17 -1.44 -6.15
C PRO A 243 -13.62 -1.19 -6.59
N GLY A 244 -14.05 0.07 -6.60
CA GLY A 244 -15.35 0.42 -7.15
C GLY A 244 -15.32 0.34 -8.69
N CYS A 245 -16.24 -0.41 -9.31
CA CYS A 245 -16.63 -0.19 -10.71
C CYS A 245 -18.12 0.13 -10.75
N THR A 246 -18.45 1.13 -11.54
CA THR A 246 -19.81 1.43 -11.98
C THR A 246 -20.06 0.69 -13.30
N ASP A 247 -21.05 -0.20 -13.26
CA ASP A 247 -22.00 -0.56 -14.34
C ASP A 247 -21.62 -1.57 -15.44
N ALA A 248 -22.47 -2.60 -15.53
CA ALA A 248 -23.33 -2.94 -16.66
C ALA A 248 -23.82 -4.39 -16.50
N LEU A 249 -25.11 -4.61 -16.25
CA LEU A 249 -25.82 -5.92 -16.19
C LEU A 249 -27.30 -5.65 -15.81
N PRO A 250 -28.30 -6.57 -15.84
CA PRO A 250 -29.75 -6.26 -15.91
C PRO A 250 -30.26 -5.18 -14.94
N ALA A 251 -31.33 -4.47 -15.34
CA ALA A 251 -31.86 -3.25 -14.68
C ALA A 251 -31.87 -3.32 -13.14
N LEU A 252 -32.21 -4.48 -12.60
CA LEU A 252 -31.97 -4.84 -11.21
C LEU A 252 -32.10 -6.37 -11.06
N SER A 253 -31.19 -7.04 -10.37
CA SER A 253 -31.31 -8.48 -10.10
C SER A 253 -30.73 -8.83 -8.74
N LYS A 254 -31.50 -9.56 -7.92
CA LYS A 254 -31.00 -10.15 -6.68
C LYS A 254 -30.13 -11.36 -7.01
N LEU A 255 -28.93 -11.40 -6.45
CA LEU A 255 -27.96 -12.45 -6.68
C LEU A 255 -27.84 -13.34 -5.44
N SER A 256 -27.66 -14.64 -5.66
CA SER A 256 -27.09 -15.52 -4.64
C SER A 256 -25.61 -15.18 -4.38
N PRO A 257 -25.04 -15.58 -3.23
CA PRO A 257 -23.61 -15.37 -2.95
C PRO A 257 -22.69 -15.91 -4.06
N GLY A 258 -23.01 -17.09 -4.62
CA GLY A 258 -22.24 -17.70 -5.71
C GLY A 258 -22.30 -16.90 -7.02
N GLN A 259 -23.47 -16.36 -7.36
CA GLN A 259 -23.62 -15.45 -8.50
C GLN A 259 -22.89 -14.12 -8.29
N ALA A 260 -22.98 -13.54 -7.10
CA ALA A 260 -22.27 -12.31 -6.75
C ALA A 260 -20.75 -12.50 -6.91
N ALA A 261 -20.21 -13.59 -6.38
CA ALA A 261 -18.79 -13.92 -6.52
C ALA A 261 -18.39 -14.20 -7.98
N TYR A 262 -19.23 -14.86 -8.76
CA TYR A 262 -19.02 -15.10 -10.20
C TYR A 262 -18.96 -13.78 -11.00
N HIS A 263 -19.92 -12.88 -10.76
CA HIS A 263 -19.95 -11.56 -11.40
C HIS A 263 -18.77 -10.69 -10.97
N PHE A 264 -18.42 -10.70 -9.68
CA PHE A 264 -17.25 -10.00 -9.15
C PHE A 264 -15.94 -10.51 -9.76
N LEU A 265 -15.74 -11.83 -9.83
CA LEU A 265 -14.55 -12.44 -10.43
C LEU A 265 -14.40 -12.09 -11.91
N ALA A 266 -15.50 -12.02 -12.66
CA ALA A 266 -15.48 -11.59 -14.05
C ALA A 266 -15.22 -10.09 -14.19
N GLY A 267 -15.82 -9.30 -13.30
CA GLY A 267 -15.75 -7.84 -13.24
C GLY A 267 -16.07 -7.17 -14.58
N TYR A 268 -17.21 -7.53 -15.16
CA TYR A 268 -17.65 -6.94 -16.41
C TYR A 268 -18.04 -5.47 -16.20
N CYS A 269 -17.40 -4.59 -16.96
CA CYS A 269 -17.57 -3.14 -16.88
C CYS A 269 -17.40 -2.60 -18.31
N ASP A 270 -18.42 -1.95 -18.87
CA ASP A 270 -18.41 -1.36 -20.23
C ASP A 270 -17.96 -2.29 -21.37
N GLY A 271 -18.50 -3.52 -21.40
CA GLY A 271 -18.20 -4.47 -22.47
C GLY A 271 -16.84 -5.14 -22.34
N LYS A 272 -16.08 -4.83 -21.29
CA LYS A 272 -14.78 -5.42 -20.98
C LYS A 272 -14.84 -6.19 -19.67
N PHE A 273 -14.03 -7.23 -19.57
CA PHE A 273 -13.90 -8.00 -18.33
C PHE A 273 -12.63 -7.58 -17.61
N ILE A 274 -12.80 -7.10 -16.37
CA ILE A 274 -11.74 -6.61 -15.50
C ILE A 274 -11.88 -7.37 -14.18
N PRO A 275 -11.17 -8.49 -13.98
CA PRO A 275 -11.40 -9.36 -12.83
C PRO A 275 -11.32 -8.64 -11.50
N ALA A 276 -12.25 -8.96 -10.59
CA ALA A 276 -12.40 -8.30 -9.29
C ALA A 276 -12.47 -6.77 -9.37
N TYR A 277 -12.83 -6.21 -10.55
CA TYR A 277 -12.86 -4.78 -10.85
C TYR A 277 -11.54 -4.02 -10.64
N SER A 278 -10.41 -4.71 -10.47
CA SER A 278 -9.11 -4.10 -10.25
C SER A 278 -8.44 -3.74 -11.58
N LYS A 279 -8.48 -2.44 -11.95
CA LYS A 279 -7.66 -1.88 -13.05
C LYS A 279 -6.23 -1.59 -12.62
N ASP A 280 -6.07 -1.27 -11.34
CA ASP A 280 -4.83 -0.89 -10.70
C ASP A 280 -3.94 -2.11 -10.41
N PRO A 281 -2.64 -1.89 -10.14
CA PRO A 281 -1.78 -2.93 -9.62
C PRO A 281 -2.40 -3.56 -8.38
N SER A 282 -2.65 -4.87 -8.41
CA SER A 282 -3.06 -5.64 -7.22
C SER A 282 -2.14 -6.86 -7.04
N PRO A 283 -1.61 -7.08 -5.82
CA PRO A 283 -0.89 -8.30 -5.49
C PRO A 283 -1.83 -9.47 -5.15
N LEU A 284 -3.13 -9.21 -5.05
CA LEU A 284 -4.11 -10.22 -4.64
C LEU A 284 -4.67 -10.97 -5.84
N ASP A 285 -4.75 -12.29 -5.69
CA ASP A 285 -5.38 -13.17 -6.68
C ASP A 285 -6.90 -12.91 -6.74
N PRO A 286 -7.46 -12.60 -7.94
CA PRO A 286 -8.89 -12.39 -8.11
C PRO A 286 -9.76 -13.56 -7.63
N ILE A 287 -9.28 -14.81 -7.76
CA ILE A 287 -10.03 -15.98 -7.26
C ILE A 287 -10.09 -15.95 -5.73
N ALA A 288 -8.96 -15.69 -5.06
CA ALA A 288 -8.92 -15.56 -3.61
C ALA A 288 -9.85 -14.44 -3.10
N LEU A 289 -9.88 -13.29 -3.78
CA LEU A 289 -10.81 -12.20 -3.46
C LEU A 289 -12.27 -12.62 -3.63
N ALA A 290 -12.61 -13.31 -4.73
CA ALA A 290 -13.97 -13.78 -4.99
C ALA A 290 -14.43 -14.85 -3.97
N ASN A 291 -13.53 -15.72 -3.53
CA ASN A 291 -13.80 -16.69 -2.46
C ASN A 291 -14.02 -16.01 -1.10
N SER A 292 -13.22 -14.99 -0.78
CA SER A 292 -13.41 -14.20 0.44
C SER A 292 -14.75 -13.48 0.42
N LEU A 293 -15.12 -12.88 -0.72
CA LEU A 293 -16.43 -12.26 -0.93
C LEU A 293 -17.57 -13.27 -0.74
N PHE A 294 -17.48 -14.42 -1.41
CA PHE A 294 -18.48 -15.48 -1.31
C PHE A 294 -18.71 -15.91 0.15
N SER A 295 -17.63 -16.07 0.92
CA SER A 295 -17.69 -16.50 2.32
C SER A 295 -18.40 -15.46 3.19
N HIS A 296 -18.02 -14.17 3.08
CA HIS A 296 -18.68 -13.09 3.83
C HIS A 296 -20.17 -12.96 3.49
N LEU A 297 -20.53 -13.01 2.20
CA LEU A 297 -21.92 -12.93 1.77
C LEU A 297 -22.77 -14.08 2.33
N LYS A 298 -22.18 -15.27 2.45
CA LYS A 298 -22.84 -16.47 2.98
C LYS A 298 -22.96 -16.43 4.50
N GLU A 299 -21.91 -16.02 5.20
CA GLU A 299 -21.86 -15.93 6.67
C GLU A 299 -22.82 -14.87 7.21
N ASP A 300 -22.82 -13.68 6.60
CA ASP A 300 -23.65 -12.55 7.05
C ASP A 300 -25.07 -12.57 6.46
N ASN A 301 -25.37 -13.52 5.56
CA ASN A 301 -26.61 -13.59 4.79
C ASN A 301 -26.95 -12.23 4.11
N THR A 302 -25.92 -11.56 3.59
CA THR A 302 -26.03 -10.20 3.07
C THR A 302 -26.77 -10.21 1.72
N PRO A 303 -27.84 -9.42 1.55
CA PRO A 303 -28.54 -9.35 0.28
C PRO A 303 -27.67 -8.66 -0.78
N THR A 304 -27.34 -9.39 -1.85
CA THR A 304 -26.56 -8.87 -2.97
C THR A 304 -27.41 -8.59 -4.19
N TYR A 305 -27.06 -7.50 -4.87
CA TYR A 305 -27.78 -7.02 -6.04
C TYR A 305 -26.82 -6.65 -7.16
N LEU A 306 -27.34 -6.79 -8.37
CA LEU A 306 -26.71 -6.40 -9.61
C LEU A 306 -27.57 -5.31 -10.24
N ILE A 307 -26.98 -4.15 -10.49
CA ILE A 307 -27.69 -2.95 -10.95
C ILE A 307 -27.18 -2.56 -12.33
N ASN A 308 -28.08 -2.33 -13.27
CA ASN A 308 -27.74 -1.60 -14.49
C ASN A 308 -27.89 -0.11 -14.24
N ALA A 309 -26.80 0.63 -14.22
CA ALA A 309 -26.94 2.08 -14.34
C ALA A 309 -27.03 2.56 -15.80
N LYS A 310 -27.15 1.66 -16.79
CA LYS A 310 -27.45 2.05 -18.19
C LYS A 310 -28.81 1.53 -18.63
N SER A 311 -29.68 2.46 -19.04
CA SER A 311 -30.97 2.17 -19.66
C SER A 311 -31.01 2.78 -21.06
N SER A 312 -31.32 1.99 -22.09
CA SER A 312 -31.44 2.44 -23.48
C SER A 312 -30.22 3.23 -24.01
N GLY A 313 -29.01 2.84 -23.59
CA GLY A 313 -27.76 3.46 -24.02
C GLY A 313 -27.38 4.77 -23.29
N LYS A 314 -28.19 5.22 -22.32
CA LYS A 314 -27.88 6.37 -21.46
C LYS A 314 -27.72 5.93 -20.01
N TYR A 315 -26.92 6.66 -19.24
CA TYR A 315 -26.87 6.45 -17.80
C TYR A 315 -28.21 6.84 -17.17
N ILE A 316 -28.67 6.06 -16.20
CA ILE A 316 -29.82 6.43 -15.36
C ILE A 316 -29.49 7.73 -14.63
N ASP A 317 -30.50 8.58 -14.47
CA ASP A 317 -30.32 9.83 -13.72
C ASP A 317 -30.10 9.53 -12.23
N GLY A 318 -29.43 10.43 -11.51
CA GLY A 318 -29.17 10.28 -10.07
C GLY A 318 -30.46 10.09 -9.26
N LYS A 319 -31.56 10.75 -9.67
CA LYS A 319 -32.88 10.56 -9.04
C LYS A 319 -33.45 9.16 -9.26
N GLU A 320 -33.28 8.61 -10.46
CA GLU A 320 -33.72 7.25 -10.77
C GLU A 320 -32.88 6.21 -10.02
N PHE A 321 -31.57 6.44 -9.88
CA PHE A 321 -30.69 5.58 -9.09
C PHE A 321 -31.11 5.56 -7.62
N VAL A 322 -31.33 6.73 -7.00
CA VAL A 322 -31.79 6.81 -5.61
C VAL A 322 -33.13 6.09 -5.43
N ARG A 323 -34.08 6.27 -6.35
CA ARG A 323 -35.37 5.57 -6.33
C ARG A 323 -35.20 4.04 -6.42
N LEU A 324 -34.25 3.55 -7.24
CA LEU A 324 -33.90 2.13 -7.32
C LEU A 324 -33.35 1.61 -5.99
N ILE A 325 -32.48 2.37 -5.33
CA ILE A 325 -31.93 2.02 -4.00
C ILE A 325 -33.05 2.00 -2.94
N GLU A 326 -33.98 2.96 -2.95
CA GLU A 326 -35.13 2.97 -2.03
C GLU A 326 -36.05 1.74 -2.22
N VAL A 327 -36.29 1.33 -3.48
CA VAL A 327 -37.05 0.11 -3.79
C VAL A 327 -36.32 -1.14 -3.30
N LEU A 328 -34.99 -1.18 -3.41
CA LEU A 328 -34.17 -2.29 -2.88
C LEU A 328 -34.23 -2.39 -1.36
N LEU A 329 -34.08 -1.26 -0.66
CA LEU A 329 -34.12 -1.21 0.80
C LEU A 329 -35.51 -1.56 1.36
N SER A 330 -36.57 -1.31 0.59
CA SER A 330 -37.95 -1.63 0.98
C SER A 330 -38.40 -3.07 0.65
N ASN A 331 -37.51 -3.94 0.15
CA ASN A 331 -37.80 -5.34 -0.25
C ASN A 331 -38.94 -5.52 -1.28
N ASN A 332 -39.37 -4.44 -1.94
CA ASN A 332 -40.47 -4.46 -2.92
C ASN A 332 -39.95 -4.68 -4.34
N LEU A 333 -39.15 -5.71 -4.54
CA LEU A 333 -38.58 -6.01 -5.86
C LEU A 333 -39.66 -6.56 -6.81
N PRO A 334 -39.88 -5.93 -7.98
CA PRO A 334 -40.73 -6.53 -9.01
C PRO A 334 -40.04 -7.78 -9.56
N ASP A 335 -40.78 -8.89 -9.58
CA ASP A 335 -40.31 -10.21 -10.02
C ASP A 335 -40.11 -10.21 -11.55
N ARG A 336 -39.00 -9.65 -12.04
CA ARG A 336 -38.71 -9.52 -13.48
C ARG A 336 -38.02 -10.79 -13.99
N LYS A 337 -38.83 -11.74 -14.45
CA LYS A 337 -38.37 -12.90 -15.24
C LYS A 337 -38.47 -12.58 -16.73
N SER A 338 -37.36 -12.20 -17.35
CA SER A 338 -37.24 -12.35 -18.81
C SER A 338 -35.79 -12.66 -19.19
N GLU A 339 -35.56 -13.89 -19.66
CA GLU A 339 -34.35 -14.23 -20.41
C GLU A 339 -34.44 -13.56 -21.79
N ASP A 340 -34.02 -12.31 -21.85
CA ASP A 340 -33.85 -11.57 -23.10
C ASP A 340 -32.69 -12.21 -23.89
N ILE A 341 -32.77 -12.31 -25.22
CA ILE A 341 -31.75 -12.98 -26.07
C ILE A 341 -30.34 -12.43 -25.80
N ARG A 342 -30.27 -11.12 -25.49
CA ARG A 342 -29.06 -10.40 -25.11
C ARG A 342 -28.42 -10.90 -23.80
N VAL A 343 -29.21 -11.39 -22.86
CA VAL A 343 -28.74 -11.99 -21.60
C VAL A 343 -28.09 -13.35 -21.87
N GLY A 344 -28.65 -14.15 -22.77
CA GLY A 344 -28.07 -15.43 -23.20
C GLY A 344 -26.69 -15.26 -23.86
N GLU A 345 -26.55 -14.29 -24.77
CA GLU A 345 -25.26 -13.94 -25.37
C GLU A 345 -24.24 -13.48 -24.33
N LEU A 346 -24.67 -12.66 -23.37
CA LEU A 346 -23.80 -12.16 -22.30
C LEU A 346 -23.34 -13.30 -21.38
N LYS A 347 -24.23 -14.22 -21.00
CA LYS A 347 -23.90 -15.42 -20.23
C LYS A 347 -22.85 -16.27 -20.95
N GLY A 348 -22.95 -16.41 -22.28
CA GLY A 348 -21.93 -17.05 -23.11
C GLY A 348 -20.57 -16.36 -23.05
N LYS A 349 -20.55 -15.02 -23.16
CA LYS A 349 -19.32 -14.20 -23.03
C LYS A 349 -18.65 -14.38 -21.66
N TYR A 350 -19.44 -14.35 -20.58
CA TYR A 350 -18.98 -14.59 -19.22
C TYR A 350 -18.31 -15.96 -19.07
N LYS A 351 -19.01 -17.01 -19.52
CA LYS A 351 -18.51 -18.38 -19.43
C LYS A 351 -17.21 -18.54 -20.22
N SER A 352 -17.15 -18.01 -21.45
CA SER A 352 -15.96 -18.04 -22.30
C SER A 352 -14.78 -17.34 -21.63
N PHE A 353 -14.99 -16.12 -21.13
CA PHE A 353 -13.94 -15.35 -20.45
C PHE A 353 -13.39 -16.06 -19.21
N LEU A 354 -14.27 -16.48 -18.28
CA LEU A 354 -13.84 -17.11 -17.03
C LEU A 354 -13.21 -18.48 -17.26
N SER A 355 -13.73 -19.28 -18.20
CA SER A 355 -13.13 -20.58 -18.52
C SER A 355 -11.76 -20.43 -19.19
N SER A 356 -11.60 -19.45 -20.07
CA SER A 356 -10.32 -19.14 -20.70
C SER A 356 -9.28 -18.66 -19.69
N LYS A 357 -9.68 -17.80 -18.75
CA LYS A 357 -8.75 -17.17 -17.79
C LYS A 357 -8.44 -18.03 -16.57
N PHE A 358 -9.43 -18.71 -16.02
CA PHE A 358 -9.33 -19.44 -14.75
C PHE A 358 -9.51 -20.95 -14.88
N GLY A 359 -10.15 -21.43 -15.96
CA GLY A 359 -10.25 -22.85 -16.29
C GLY A 359 -10.69 -23.71 -15.11
N LYS A 360 -9.85 -24.69 -14.74
CA LYS A 360 -10.09 -25.64 -13.64
C LYS A 360 -10.08 -25.03 -12.24
N TYR A 361 -9.63 -23.79 -12.09
CA TYR A 361 -9.53 -23.09 -10.80
C TYR A 361 -10.81 -22.33 -10.44
N LEU A 362 -11.82 -22.31 -11.33
CA LEU A 362 -13.12 -21.71 -11.04
C LEU A 362 -13.89 -22.58 -10.02
N PRO A 363 -14.32 -22.02 -8.87
CA PRO A 363 -15.15 -22.74 -7.90
C PRO A 363 -16.47 -23.23 -8.49
N LYS A 364 -16.95 -24.39 -8.05
CA LYS A 364 -18.19 -25.01 -8.57
C LYS A 364 -19.44 -24.21 -8.20
N GLU A 365 -19.38 -23.52 -7.07
CA GLU A 365 -20.41 -22.67 -6.50
C GLU A 365 -20.58 -21.37 -7.29
N PHE A 366 -19.61 -21.01 -8.14
CA PHE A 366 -19.63 -19.77 -8.90
C PHE A 366 -20.30 -20.01 -10.25
N SER A 367 -21.50 -19.47 -10.41
CA SER A 367 -22.30 -19.61 -11.62
C SER A 367 -23.02 -18.31 -11.97
N PHE A 368 -23.34 -18.12 -13.25
CA PHE A 368 -24.14 -17.00 -13.74
C PHE A 368 -25.61 -17.10 -13.32
#